data_AF-A0A377M606-F1
#
_entry.id   AF-A0A377M606-F1
#
_cell.length_a   1.000
_cell.length_b   1.000
_cell.length_c   1.000
_cell.angle_alpha   90.00
_cell.angle_beta   90.00
_cell.angle_gamma   90.00
#
_symmetry.space_group_name_H-M   'P 1'
#
loop_
_entity.id
_entity.type
_entity.pdbx_description
1 polymer ?
#
loop_
_entity_poly.entity_id
_entity_poly.type
_entity_poly.pdbx_seq_one_letter_code
_entity_poly.pdbx_strand_id
1 'polypeptide(L)'
;MAAGKTPLEVLLPELHDALGGKGRLFAQVMATTAEGMVDDARKLRAIINDLVVKVPVTAEGLAAIKMLKAEGIPTLGTAVYGAAQGDVVRAGGAEYVAPYVNRVDAQGGDGIQTVVELQQLLTLHARNQKCWRRASKPRVRRWIACWPAVSPSRCRWTWRSSLLPLRRWMRRS
;
A
#
# COMPACT_ATOMS: atom_id res chain seq x y z
N MET A 1 7.82 -4.58 -12.60
CA MET A 1 8.80 -4.52 -11.49
C MET A 1 9.92 -3.60 -11.91
N ALA A 2 10.50 -2.80 -11.00
CA ALA A 2 11.70 -2.04 -11.36
C ALA A 2 12.87 -3.03 -11.48
N ALA A 3 13.30 -3.28 -12.72
CA ALA A 3 14.44 -4.16 -13.01
C ALA A 3 15.78 -3.42 -12.74
N GLY A 4 15.94 -2.94 -11.51
CA GLY A 4 17.24 -2.46 -11.02
C GLY A 4 18.17 -3.65 -10.85
N LYS A 5 19.42 -3.52 -11.34
CA LYS A 5 20.45 -4.57 -11.19
C LYS A 5 20.99 -4.68 -9.76
N THR A 6 20.56 -3.81 -8.85
CA THR A 6 21.01 -3.70 -7.47
C THR A 6 20.30 -4.73 -6.58
N PRO A 7 21.03 -5.55 -5.79
CA PRO A 7 20.44 -6.43 -4.78
C PRO A 7 19.58 -5.67 -3.75
N LEU A 8 18.56 -6.32 -3.20
CA LEU A 8 17.68 -5.71 -2.20
C LEU A 8 18.42 -5.37 -0.89
N GLU A 9 19.47 -6.12 -0.53
CA GLU A 9 20.33 -5.82 0.62
C GLU A 9 21.02 -4.44 0.52
N VAL A 10 21.27 -3.95 -0.71
CA VAL A 10 21.91 -2.65 -0.97
C VAL A 10 20.87 -1.57 -1.21
N LEU A 11 19.88 -1.87 -2.07
CA LEU A 11 18.87 -0.89 -2.48
C LEU A 11 17.93 -0.45 -1.34
N LEU A 12 17.59 -1.36 -0.42
CA LEU A 12 16.65 -1.02 0.66
C LEU A 12 17.27 -0.02 1.67
N PRO A 13 18.49 -0.22 2.21
CA PRO A 13 19.17 0.77 3.03
C PRO A 13 19.35 2.12 2.31
N GLU A 14 19.82 2.13 1.06
CA GLU A 14 19.97 3.37 0.27
C GLU A 14 18.66 4.16 0.17
N LEU A 15 17.53 3.49 -0.06
CA LEU A 15 16.21 4.12 -0.07
C LEU A 15 15.75 4.61 1.31
N HIS A 16 16.12 3.92 2.39
CA HIS A 16 15.79 4.33 3.75
C HIS A 16 16.58 5.58 4.17
N ASP A 17 17.86 5.64 3.81
CA ASP A 17 18.74 6.77 4.06
C ASP A 17 18.38 7.98 3.19
N ALA A 18 17.99 7.76 1.93
CA ALA A 18 17.44 8.81 1.05
C ALA A 18 16.12 9.41 1.59
N LEU A 19 15.37 8.67 2.40
CA LEU A 19 14.20 9.16 3.15
C LEU A 19 14.58 9.73 4.53
N GLY A 20 15.86 9.88 4.84
CA GLY A 20 16.38 10.44 6.09
C GLY A 20 16.05 9.60 7.32
N GLY A 21 16.00 8.26 7.16
CA GLY A 21 15.58 7.31 8.21
C GLY A 21 14.11 7.47 8.62
N LYS A 22 13.29 8.14 7.79
CA LYS A 22 11.91 8.55 8.11
C LYS A 22 10.95 8.20 6.99
N GLY A 23 10.70 6.91 6.82
CA GLY A 23 9.68 6.44 5.88
C GLY A 23 9.48 4.95 5.97
N ARG A 24 8.21 4.53 6.10
CA ARG A 24 7.83 3.12 6.10
C ARG A 24 7.97 2.59 4.67
N LEU A 25 8.96 1.72 4.45
CA LEU A 25 9.19 1.07 3.18
C LEU A 25 8.32 -0.18 3.00
N PHE A 26 8.09 -0.55 1.74
CA PHE A 26 7.28 -1.70 1.34
C PHE A 26 8.03 -2.51 0.29
N ALA A 27 8.32 -3.78 0.57
CA ALA A 27 8.93 -4.72 -0.38
C ALA A 27 8.04 -5.97 -0.53
N GLN A 28 8.14 -6.66 -1.67
CA GLN A 28 7.26 -7.79 -2.00
C GLN A 28 8.01 -9.12 -1.92
N VAL A 29 7.34 -10.15 -1.40
CA VAL A 29 7.80 -11.54 -1.49
C VAL A 29 7.80 -12.04 -2.94
N MET A 30 8.65 -13.01 -3.24
CA MET A 30 8.82 -13.59 -4.58
C MET A 30 8.51 -15.09 -4.61
N ALA A 31 8.61 -15.79 -3.48
CA ALA A 31 8.17 -17.17 -3.33
C ALA A 31 6.68 -17.38 -3.62
N THR A 32 6.31 -18.61 -3.97
CA THR A 32 4.94 -19.01 -4.35
C THR A 32 4.20 -19.81 -3.28
N THR A 33 4.91 -20.43 -2.32
CA THR A 33 4.33 -21.16 -1.17
C THR A 33 4.29 -20.30 0.08
N ALA A 34 3.39 -20.63 1.01
CA ALA A 34 3.21 -19.86 2.25
C ALA A 34 4.50 -19.76 3.08
N GLU A 35 5.21 -20.88 3.27
CA GLU A 35 6.46 -20.95 4.03
C GLU A 35 7.58 -20.14 3.35
N GLY A 36 7.69 -20.25 2.03
CA GLY A 36 8.67 -19.47 1.26
C GLY A 36 8.40 -17.96 1.33
N MET A 37 7.13 -17.55 1.32
CA MET A 37 6.76 -16.15 1.51
C MET A 37 7.08 -15.66 2.94
N VAL A 38 6.95 -16.53 3.94
CA VAL A 38 7.36 -16.21 5.32
C VAL A 38 8.88 -16.05 5.44
N ASP A 39 9.67 -16.91 4.80
CA ASP A 39 11.13 -16.79 4.80
C ASP A 39 11.64 -15.59 4.01
N ASP A 40 11.01 -15.25 2.87
CA ASP A 40 11.25 -14.00 2.16
C ASP A 40 10.94 -12.78 3.05
N ALA A 41 9.81 -12.80 3.75
CA ALA A 41 9.44 -11.74 4.69
C ALA A 41 10.47 -11.57 5.81
N ARG A 42 10.96 -12.66 6.40
CA ARG A 42 12.01 -12.64 7.44
C ARG A 42 13.31 -12.03 6.92
N LYS A 43 13.76 -12.40 5.72
CA LYS A 43 14.95 -11.79 5.06
C LYS A 43 14.77 -10.29 4.85
N LEU A 44 13.64 -9.86 4.29
CA LEU A 44 13.33 -8.44 4.06
C LEU A 44 13.31 -7.64 5.38
N ARG A 45 12.76 -8.23 6.44
CA ARG A 45 12.68 -7.63 7.79
C ARG A 45 14.04 -7.56 8.49
N ALA A 46 14.94 -8.49 8.21
CA ALA A 46 16.32 -8.46 8.71
C ALA A 46 17.15 -7.33 8.07
N ILE A 47 16.83 -6.93 6.83
CA ILE A 47 17.44 -5.76 6.17
C ILE A 47 16.83 -4.46 6.76
N ILE A 48 15.49 -4.38 6.88
CA ILE A 48 14.80 -3.20 7.43
C ILE A 48 13.74 -3.58 8.48
N ASN A 49 14.02 -3.23 9.73
CA ASN A 49 13.22 -3.55 10.91
C ASN A 49 11.83 -2.88 10.99
N ASP A 50 11.50 -1.89 10.15
CA ASP A 50 10.16 -1.25 10.12
C ASP A 50 9.38 -1.49 8.81
N LEU A 51 9.95 -2.28 7.89
CA LEU A 51 9.40 -2.60 6.58
C LEU A 51 8.08 -3.38 6.67
N VAL A 52 7.15 -3.05 5.77
CA VAL A 52 5.88 -3.77 5.56
C VAL A 52 6.00 -4.70 4.37
N VAL A 53 5.69 -5.97 4.58
CA VAL A 53 5.84 -7.00 3.56
C VAL A 53 4.59 -7.08 2.69
N LYS A 54 4.74 -6.82 1.39
CA LYS A 54 3.68 -6.99 0.40
C LYS A 54 3.56 -8.47 0.01
N VAL A 55 2.37 -9.03 0.16
CA VAL A 55 2.07 -10.43 -0.16
C VAL A 55 0.97 -10.46 -1.22
N PRO A 56 1.16 -11.17 -2.36
CA PRO A 56 0.11 -11.31 -3.36
C PRO A 56 -1.06 -12.13 -2.81
N VAL A 57 -2.30 -11.72 -3.07
CA VAL A 57 -3.48 -12.34 -2.46
C VAL A 57 -3.93 -13.59 -3.23
N THR A 58 -3.20 -14.67 -2.98
CA THR A 58 -3.51 -16.06 -3.37
C THR A 58 -3.89 -16.89 -2.14
N ALA A 59 -4.23 -18.18 -2.30
CA ALA A 59 -4.46 -19.08 -1.17
C ALA A 59 -3.20 -19.17 -0.26
N GLU A 60 -2.04 -19.44 -0.86
CA GLU A 60 -0.73 -19.42 -0.20
C GLU A 60 -0.41 -18.06 0.43
N GLY A 61 -0.73 -16.95 -0.26
CA GLY A 61 -0.54 -15.61 0.27
C GLY A 61 -1.41 -15.30 1.50
N LEU A 62 -2.65 -15.80 1.55
CA LEU A 62 -3.51 -15.67 2.72
C LEU A 62 -3.00 -16.53 3.90
N ALA A 63 -2.48 -17.72 3.63
CA ALA A 63 -1.81 -18.55 4.64
C ALA A 63 -0.55 -17.84 5.18
N ALA A 64 0.31 -17.31 4.31
CA ALA A 64 1.49 -16.53 4.68
C ALA A 64 1.12 -15.28 5.51
N ILE A 65 0.09 -14.51 5.11
CA ILE A 65 -0.39 -13.35 5.88
C ILE A 65 -0.78 -13.75 7.31
N LYS A 66 -1.45 -14.91 7.48
CA LYS A 66 -1.85 -15.43 8.79
C LYS A 66 -0.64 -15.86 9.63
N MET A 67 0.37 -16.50 9.03
CA MET A 67 1.63 -16.86 9.72
C MET A 67 2.41 -15.60 10.14
N LEU A 68 2.62 -14.67 9.22
CA LEU A 68 3.30 -13.39 9.46
C LEU A 68 2.58 -12.56 10.53
N LYS A 69 1.24 -12.63 10.60
CA LYS A 69 0.47 -12.00 11.66
C LYS A 69 0.78 -12.58 13.03
N ALA A 70 0.99 -13.89 13.15
CA ALA A 70 1.40 -14.53 14.41
C ALA A 70 2.83 -14.13 14.82
N GLU A 71 3.73 -13.93 13.85
CA GLU A 71 5.09 -13.38 14.06
C GLU A 71 5.12 -11.86 14.31
N GLY A 72 3.96 -11.17 14.26
CA GLY A 72 3.88 -9.72 14.43
C GLY A 72 4.43 -8.89 13.25
N ILE A 73 4.77 -9.53 12.13
CA ILE A 73 5.28 -8.86 10.93
C ILE A 73 4.12 -8.14 10.21
N PRO A 74 4.21 -6.81 9.97
CA PRO A 74 3.15 -6.07 9.31
C PRO A 74 3.12 -6.38 7.81
N THR A 75 1.96 -6.75 7.29
CA THR A 75 1.76 -7.15 5.88
C THR A 75 0.79 -6.25 5.13
N LEU A 76 0.95 -6.23 3.81
CA LEU A 76 0.07 -5.58 2.83
C LEU A 76 -0.39 -6.61 1.80
N GLY A 77 -1.69 -6.91 1.75
CA GLY A 77 -2.25 -7.76 0.69
C GLY A 77 -2.33 -7.00 -0.63
N THR A 78 -1.62 -7.46 -1.65
CA THR A 78 -1.49 -6.81 -2.96
C THR A 78 -2.05 -7.68 -4.10
N ALA A 79 -2.25 -7.09 -5.28
CA ALA A 79 -3.01 -7.71 -6.37
C ALA A 79 -4.45 -8.10 -5.95
N VAL A 80 -5.15 -7.15 -5.31
CA VAL A 80 -6.57 -7.27 -4.98
C VAL A 80 -7.41 -6.71 -6.13
N TYR A 81 -8.42 -7.45 -6.56
CA TYR A 81 -9.29 -7.12 -7.71
C TYR A 81 -10.75 -6.90 -7.31
N GLY A 82 -11.14 -7.18 -6.06
CA GLY A 82 -12.51 -6.98 -5.58
C GLY A 82 -12.59 -6.69 -4.08
N ALA A 83 -13.66 -6.02 -3.66
CA ALA A 83 -13.84 -5.57 -2.28
C ALA A 83 -13.90 -6.75 -1.28
N ALA A 84 -14.61 -7.83 -1.61
CA ALA A 84 -14.70 -9.03 -0.77
C ALA A 84 -13.33 -9.71 -0.55
N GLN A 85 -12.49 -9.78 -1.59
CA GLN A 85 -11.12 -10.30 -1.48
C GLN A 85 -10.29 -9.44 -0.50
N GLY A 86 -10.44 -8.12 -0.55
CA GLY A 86 -9.79 -7.21 0.39
C GLY A 86 -10.27 -7.35 1.85
N ASP A 87 -11.54 -7.70 2.08
CA ASP A 87 -12.03 -7.98 3.43
C ASP A 87 -11.51 -9.33 4.00
N VAL A 88 -11.37 -10.35 3.15
CA VAL A 88 -10.71 -11.62 3.51
C VAL A 88 -9.25 -11.39 3.91
N VAL A 89 -8.54 -10.52 3.20
CA VAL A 89 -7.15 -10.11 3.52
C VAL A 89 -7.07 -9.41 4.88
N ARG A 90 -8.00 -8.49 5.18
CA ARG A 90 -8.12 -7.88 6.52
C ARG A 90 -8.38 -8.95 7.58
N ALA A 91 -9.29 -9.88 7.32
CA ALA A 91 -9.63 -10.97 8.25
C ALA A 91 -8.42 -11.90 8.52
N GLY A 92 -7.57 -12.15 7.52
CA GLY A 92 -6.30 -12.86 7.65
C GLY A 92 -5.25 -12.12 8.49
N GLY A 93 -5.43 -10.82 8.75
CA GLY A 93 -4.63 -10.04 9.69
C GLY A 93 -3.71 -8.98 9.09
N ALA A 94 -3.76 -8.75 7.78
CA ALA A 94 -2.95 -7.73 7.11
C ALA A 94 -3.25 -6.32 7.63
N GLU A 95 -2.22 -5.47 7.72
CA GLU A 95 -2.36 -4.07 8.15
C GLU A 95 -2.85 -3.17 6.99
N TYR A 96 -2.59 -3.58 5.75
CA TYR A 96 -2.91 -2.83 4.55
C TYR A 96 -3.50 -3.72 3.44
N VAL A 97 -4.30 -3.11 2.58
CA VAL A 97 -4.88 -3.72 1.37
C VAL A 97 -4.62 -2.79 0.19
N ALA A 98 -4.16 -3.33 -0.94
CA ALA A 98 -3.83 -2.57 -2.14
C ALA A 98 -4.59 -3.13 -3.38
N PRO A 99 -5.75 -2.55 -3.72
CA PRO A 99 -6.49 -2.90 -4.93
C PRO A 99 -5.80 -2.36 -6.19
N TYR A 100 -5.85 -3.11 -7.28
CA TYR A 100 -5.28 -2.73 -8.57
C TYR A 100 -6.30 -2.03 -9.47
N VAL A 101 -6.70 -0.81 -9.08
CA VAL A 101 -7.70 0.05 -9.78
C VAL A 101 -7.58 -0.03 -11.31
N ASN A 102 -6.45 0.42 -11.87
CA ASN A 102 -6.23 0.45 -13.32
C ASN A 102 -6.27 -0.94 -14.00
N ARG A 103 -6.13 -2.06 -13.25
CA ARG A 103 -6.28 -3.41 -13.79
C ARG A 103 -7.73 -3.87 -13.79
N VAL A 104 -8.52 -3.46 -12.79
CA VAL A 104 -9.98 -3.67 -12.77
C VAL A 104 -10.63 -2.89 -13.91
N ASP A 105 -10.25 -1.61 -14.08
CA ASP A 105 -10.73 -0.78 -15.20
C ASP A 105 -10.38 -1.41 -16.56
N ALA A 106 -9.13 -1.86 -16.74
CA ALA A 106 -8.67 -2.50 -17.96
C ALA A 106 -9.29 -3.89 -18.23
N GLN A 107 -10.01 -4.47 -17.26
CA GLN A 107 -10.77 -5.71 -17.38
C GLN A 107 -12.27 -5.45 -17.59
N GLY A 108 -12.69 -4.20 -17.73
CA GLY A 108 -14.09 -3.80 -17.93
C GLY A 108 -14.90 -3.65 -16.64
N GLY A 109 -14.25 -3.65 -15.47
CA GLY A 109 -14.88 -3.30 -14.20
C GLY A 109 -14.75 -1.82 -13.85
N ASP A 110 -15.19 -1.44 -12.65
CA ASP A 110 -14.96 -0.12 -12.05
C ASP A 110 -14.03 -0.26 -10.83
N GLY A 111 -12.77 0.12 -11.01
CA GLY A 111 -11.75 0.08 -9.98
C GLY A 111 -11.94 1.13 -8.88
N ILE A 112 -12.61 2.26 -9.18
CA ILE A 112 -12.92 3.31 -8.19
C ILE A 112 -14.07 2.85 -7.29
N GLN A 113 -15.14 2.30 -7.86
CA GLN A 113 -16.23 1.69 -7.11
C GLN A 113 -15.72 0.54 -6.24
N THR A 114 -14.82 -0.30 -6.76
CA THR A 114 -14.15 -1.37 -5.99
C THR A 114 -13.41 -0.82 -4.76
N VAL A 115 -12.76 0.35 -4.86
CA VAL A 115 -12.10 1.03 -3.74
C VAL A 115 -13.12 1.57 -2.72
N VAL A 116 -14.23 2.14 -3.19
CA VAL A 116 -15.30 2.67 -2.33
C VAL A 116 -15.96 1.55 -1.52
N GLU A 117 -16.33 0.45 -2.16
CA GLU A 117 -16.89 -0.73 -1.51
C GLU A 117 -15.92 -1.36 -0.50
N LEU A 118 -14.64 -1.48 -0.87
CA LEU A 118 -13.60 -1.95 0.04
C LEU A 118 -13.47 -1.04 1.28
N GLN A 119 -13.45 0.29 1.09
CA GLN A 119 -13.47 1.25 2.19
C GLN A 119 -14.68 1.04 3.12
N GLN A 120 -15.87 0.81 2.56
CA GLN A 120 -17.09 0.58 3.34
C GLN A 120 -17.00 -0.70 4.16
N LEU A 121 -16.64 -1.83 3.53
CA LEU A 121 -16.46 -3.13 4.22
C LEU A 121 -15.44 -3.04 5.35
N LEU A 122 -14.25 -2.49 5.09
CA LEU A 122 -13.21 -2.32 6.10
C LEU A 122 -13.68 -1.43 7.27
N THR A 123 -14.46 -0.38 6.99
CA THR A 123 -15.01 0.54 8.01
C THR A 123 -16.10 -0.12 8.87
N LEU A 124 -16.91 -1.00 8.28
CA LEU A 124 -17.95 -1.75 8.98
C LEU A 124 -17.35 -2.86 9.85
N HIS A 125 -16.48 -3.71 9.28
CA HIS A 125 -15.96 -4.90 9.95
C HIS A 125 -14.83 -4.63 10.95
N ALA A 126 -14.17 -3.46 10.90
CA ALA A 126 -13.22 -3.03 11.93
C ALA A 126 -13.84 -2.82 13.33
N ARG A 127 -15.16 -2.90 13.48
CA ARG A 127 -15.88 -2.63 14.74
C ARG A 127 -15.93 -3.79 15.73
N ASN A 128 -15.63 -5.03 15.31
CA ASN A 128 -15.91 -6.25 16.11
C ASN A 128 -14.70 -6.96 16.76
N GLN A 129 -13.51 -6.33 16.81
CA GLN A 129 -12.44 -6.77 17.72
C GLN A 129 -12.40 -5.84 18.94
N LYS A 130 -12.43 -6.42 20.16
CA LYS A 130 -12.62 -5.78 21.48
C LYS A 130 -12.33 -4.26 21.52
N CYS A 131 -13.39 -3.47 21.35
CA CYS A 131 -13.32 -2.02 21.33
C CYS A 131 -13.17 -1.44 22.75
N TRP A 132 -11.94 -1.12 23.17
CA TRP A 132 -11.72 -0.29 24.36
C TRP A 132 -12.11 1.16 24.05
N ARG A 133 -13.26 1.59 24.57
CA ARG A 133 -13.68 3.00 24.55
C ARG A 133 -13.04 3.76 25.71
N ARG A 134 -11.99 4.53 25.43
CA ARG A 134 -11.70 5.79 26.17
C ARG A 134 -11.13 6.82 25.22
N ALA A 135 -11.61 8.06 25.32
CA ALA A 135 -11.26 9.13 24.39
C ALA A 135 -9.84 9.65 24.61
N SER A 136 -9.03 9.70 23.54
CA SER A 136 -8.37 10.94 23.07
C SER A 136 -7.42 10.69 21.89
N LYS A 137 -7.35 11.68 20.98
CA LYS A 137 -6.48 11.84 19.81
C LYS A 137 -6.73 10.91 18.58
N PRO A 138 -6.94 11.48 17.37
CA PRO A 138 -7.18 10.71 16.16
C PRO A 138 -5.86 10.28 15.49
N ARG A 139 -5.61 8.95 15.42
CA ARG A 139 -4.52 8.41 14.59
C ARG A 139 -4.90 7.09 13.89
N VAL A 140 -6.06 7.08 13.23
CA VAL A 140 -6.39 6.11 12.18
C VAL A 140 -6.39 6.81 10.83
N ARG A 141 -5.18 7.04 10.30
CA ARG A 141 -4.93 7.20 8.86
C ARG A 141 -4.25 5.93 8.33
N ARG A 142 -4.89 4.78 8.54
CA ARG A 142 -4.59 3.52 7.85
C ARG A 142 -5.54 3.40 6.67
N TRP A 143 -5.23 4.13 5.60
CA TRP A 143 -6.00 4.13 4.36
C TRP A 143 -5.24 3.39 3.26
N ILE A 144 -6.01 2.88 2.29
CA ILE A 144 -5.57 2.22 1.06
C ILE A 144 -4.28 2.87 0.54
N ALA A 145 -3.24 2.06 0.36
CA ALA A 145 -1.90 2.53 -0.01
C ALA A 145 -1.79 2.80 -1.52
N CYS A 146 -2.65 3.68 -2.06
CA CYS A 146 -2.31 4.50 -3.22
C CYS A 146 -3.21 5.76 -3.35
N TRP A 147 -2.56 6.92 -3.31
CA TRP A 147 -2.99 8.23 -3.83
C TRP A 147 -4.04 9.10 -3.09
N PRO A 148 -4.01 10.45 -3.31
CA PRO A 148 -4.57 11.41 -2.35
C PRO A 148 -6.01 11.85 -2.66
N ALA A 149 -6.82 11.93 -1.60
CA ALA A 149 -7.91 12.89 -1.40
C ALA A 149 -8.78 13.27 -2.61
N VAL A 150 -9.65 12.36 -3.06
CA VAL A 150 -10.77 12.74 -3.93
C VAL A 150 -11.88 13.41 -3.11
N SER A 151 -11.85 14.73 -3.07
CA SER A 151 -13.05 15.55 -2.83
C SER A 151 -13.55 16.02 -4.21
N PRO A 152 -14.79 15.71 -4.64
CA PRO A 152 -15.25 15.98 -6.00
C PRO A 152 -15.29 17.46 -6.43
N SER A 153 -15.15 18.41 -5.49
CA SER A 153 -15.44 19.84 -5.74
C SER A 153 -14.23 20.73 -6.06
N ARG A 154 -13.01 20.19 -6.17
CA ARG A 154 -11.78 21.00 -6.42
C ARG A 154 -10.82 20.45 -7.49
N CYS A 155 -11.36 19.94 -8.60
CA CYS A 155 -10.54 19.73 -9.81
C CYS A 155 -10.35 21.04 -10.59
N ARG A 156 -9.27 21.78 -10.30
CA ARG A 156 -8.74 22.82 -11.21
C ARG A 156 -7.26 22.55 -11.45
N TRP A 157 -6.96 21.93 -12.58
CA TRP A 157 -5.60 21.58 -13.00
C TRP A 157 -4.78 22.84 -13.29
N THR A 158 -3.66 23.00 -12.59
CA THR A 158 -2.58 23.90 -13.00
C THR A 158 -1.26 23.15 -12.99
N TRP A 159 -0.87 22.63 -14.16
CA TRP A 159 0.52 22.32 -14.44
C TRP A 159 1.37 23.56 -14.18
N ARG A 160 2.27 23.49 -13.21
CA ARG A 160 3.28 24.53 -12.99
C ARG A 160 4.64 23.86 -12.86
N SER A 161 5.29 23.68 -14.00
CA SER A 161 6.72 23.43 -14.07
C SER A 161 7.45 24.58 -13.36
N SER A 162 8.23 24.24 -12.34
CA SER A 162 9.02 25.20 -11.58
C SER A 162 10.32 25.56 -12.32
N LEU A 163 10.18 26.25 -13.45
CA LEU A 163 11.24 27.04 -14.07
C LEU A 163 10.69 28.44 -14.40
N LEU A 164 10.96 29.38 -13.50
CA LEU A 164 10.99 30.82 -13.77
C LEU A 164 12.47 31.22 -13.93
N PRO A 165 12.82 32.35 -14.59
CA PRO A 165 11.94 33.38 -15.17
C PRO A 165 12.27 33.76 -16.63
N LEU A 166 11.28 33.87 -17.52
CA LEU A 166 11.41 34.65 -18.77
C LEU A 166 10.03 34.95 -19.40
N ARG A 167 9.31 35.91 -18.82
CA ARG A 167 8.18 36.62 -19.49
C ARG A 167 8.43 38.12 -19.46
N ARG A 168 9.42 38.57 -20.24
CA ARG A 168 9.64 39.98 -20.54
C ARG A 168 10.40 40.17 -21.86
N TRP A 169 9.88 39.64 -22.97
CA TRP A 169 10.16 40.10 -24.34
C TRP A 169 9.18 39.44 -25.33
N MET A 170 9.01 40.04 -26.51
CA MET A 170 8.14 39.58 -27.62
C MET A 170 6.61 39.62 -27.38
N ARG A 171 6.15 40.79 -26.92
CA ARG A 171 5.34 41.69 -27.77
C ARG A 171 5.79 43.15 -27.58
N ARG A 172 5.65 44.08 -28.54
CA ARG A 172 5.45 44.02 -30.01
C ARG A 172 4.26 43.21 -30.57
N SER A 173 3.21 43.83 -31.09
CA SER A 173 2.87 45.27 -30.98
C SER A 173 2.72 45.71 -29.53
#